data_AF-X0QCM9-F1
#
_entry.id   AF-X0QCM9-F1
#
_cell.length_a   1.000
_cell.length_b   1.000
_cell.length_c   1.000
_cell.angle_alpha   90.00
_cell.angle_beta   90.00
_cell.angle_gamma   90.00
#
_symmetry.space_group_name_H-M   'P 1'
#
loop_
_entity.id
_entity.type
_entity.pdbx_description
1 polymer ?
#
loop_
_entity_poly.entity_id
_entity_poly.type
_entity_poly.pdbx_seq_one_letter_code
_entity_poly.pdbx_strand_id
1 'polypeptide(L)'
;MGRAGPVCPFAGPSVERRLFWAGIVESGNVDSASMSAIVEDMADIFPELSPRDGKDAILKAIVAVFPNIADFDIIDTVQAHGKSKFIKKGMMLGQFYPGCLEPGLWNDDFRPLDAPLPMLAVRQMVSTDYPFLTARSEWMAAYLKRFAPTVPSPARAFIVAKMRS
;
A
#
# COMPACT_ATOMS: atom_id res chain seq x y z
N MET A 1 -20.75 -0.87 -4.73
CA MET A 1 -19.62 -0.50 -5.62
C MET A 1 -20.02 0.72 -6.44
N GLY A 2 -19.33 1.86 -6.27
CA GLY A 2 -19.67 3.13 -6.97
C GLY A 2 -19.12 3.25 -8.40
N ARG A 3 -18.55 2.18 -8.97
CA ARG A 3 -18.13 2.10 -10.38
C ARG A 3 -17.94 0.65 -10.82
N ALA A 4 -18.10 0.38 -12.11
CA ALA A 4 -17.62 -0.85 -12.74
C ALA A 4 -16.09 -0.78 -12.94
N GLY A 5 -15.39 -1.89 -12.71
CA GLY A 5 -13.94 -2.01 -12.92
C GLY A 5 -13.21 -2.70 -11.78
N PRO A 6 -11.92 -3.06 -11.96
CA PRO A 6 -11.14 -3.74 -10.95
C PRO A 6 -10.95 -2.85 -9.71
N VAL A 7 -10.99 -3.46 -8.52
CA VAL A 7 -10.72 -2.79 -7.24
C VAL A 7 -9.34 -2.14 -7.28
N CYS A 8 -8.32 -2.89 -7.72
CA CYS A 8 -6.98 -2.40 -8.01
C CYS A 8 -6.64 -2.64 -9.49
N PRO A 9 -6.37 -1.59 -10.29
CA PRO A 9 -6.04 -1.74 -11.71
C PRO A 9 -4.63 -2.29 -11.96
N PHE A 10 -3.81 -2.46 -10.92
CA PHE A 10 -2.40 -2.84 -11.06
C PHE A 10 -2.14 -4.34 -10.81
N ALA A 11 -2.96 -5.01 -10.01
CA ALA A 11 -2.69 -6.39 -9.58
C ALA A 11 -2.70 -7.38 -10.75
N GLY A 12 -3.73 -7.35 -11.62
CA GLY A 12 -3.81 -8.20 -12.81
C GLY A 12 -2.58 -8.03 -13.73
N PRO A 13 -2.30 -6.80 -14.22
CA PRO A 13 -1.11 -6.55 -15.05
C PRO A 13 0.22 -6.90 -14.37
N SER A 14 0.32 -6.75 -13.04
CA SER A 14 1.49 -7.15 -12.26
C SER A 14 1.73 -8.66 -12.36
N VAL A 15 0.69 -9.47 -12.15
CA VAL A 15 0.75 -10.92 -12.27
C VAL A 15 1.08 -11.35 -13.70
N GLU A 16 0.37 -10.80 -14.69
CA GLU A 16 0.58 -11.11 -16.12
C GLU A 16 2.04 -10.87 -16.55
N ARG A 17 2.66 -9.80 -16.05
CA ARG A 17 4.04 -9.42 -16.37
C ARG A 17 5.08 -10.01 -15.42
N ARG A 18 4.67 -10.86 -14.47
CA ARG A 18 5.55 -11.48 -13.46
C ARG A 18 6.29 -10.44 -12.60
N LEU A 19 5.58 -9.37 -12.24
CA LEU A 19 6.03 -8.29 -11.36
C LEU A 19 5.32 -8.32 -10.00
N PHE A 20 4.68 -9.44 -9.70
CA PHE A 20 3.99 -9.71 -8.44
C PHE A 20 4.73 -10.83 -7.71
N TRP A 21 5.29 -10.52 -6.54
CA TRP A 21 5.96 -11.50 -5.68
C TRP A 21 5.08 -11.77 -4.46
N ALA A 22 4.89 -13.04 -4.14
CA ALA A 22 4.15 -13.46 -2.95
C ALA A 22 5.04 -14.38 -2.11
N GLY A 23 5.19 -14.06 -0.82
CA GLY A 23 5.80 -14.92 0.18
C GLY A 23 4.74 -15.41 1.16
N ILE A 24 4.73 -16.70 1.47
CA ILE A 24 3.85 -17.28 2.48
C ILE A 24 4.66 -17.52 3.75
N VAL A 25 4.19 -17.00 4.87
CA VAL A 25 4.84 -17.08 6.17
C VAL A 25 4.04 -18.06 7.03
N GLU A 26 4.49 -19.33 7.04
CA GLU A 26 3.76 -20.45 7.67
C GLU A 26 4.21 -20.73 9.12
N SER A 27 5.17 -19.97 9.67
CA SER A 27 5.68 -20.24 11.01
C SER A 27 4.58 -20.15 12.07
N GLY A 28 4.52 -21.16 12.95
CA GLY A 28 3.41 -21.37 13.88
C GLY A 28 3.20 -20.28 14.93
N ASN A 29 4.12 -19.32 15.07
CA ASN A 29 4.02 -18.17 15.96
C ASN A 29 4.62 -16.93 15.28
N VAL A 30 3.90 -16.35 14.31
CA VAL A 30 4.21 -15.00 13.83
C VAL A 30 3.66 -14.01 14.85
N ASP A 31 4.55 -13.25 15.47
CA ASP A 31 4.21 -12.14 16.36
C ASP A 31 4.46 -10.79 15.66
N SER A 32 4.12 -9.69 16.35
CA SER A 32 4.31 -8.34 15.82
C SER A 32 5.78 -8.03 15.49
N ALA A 33 6.73 -8.57 16.26
CA ALA A 33 8.15 -8.32 16.06
C ALA A 33 8.69 -9.01 14.78
N SER A 34 8.38 -10.29 14.60
CA SER A 34 8.74 -11.04 13.40
C SER A 34 8.02 -10.52 12.15
N MET A 35 6.75 -10.14 12.26
CA MET A 35 6.02 -9.48 11.16
C MET A 35 6.63 -8.12 10.81
N SER A 36 7.05 -7.33 11.81
CA SER A 36 7.76 -6.07 11.58
C SER A 36 9.09 -6.31 10.85
N ALA A 37 9.86 -7.33 11.23
CA ALA A 37 11.11 -7.67 10.54
C ALA A 37 10.87 -8.01 9.05
N ILE A 38 9.82 -8.78 8.74
CA ILE A 38 9.42 -9.10 7.37
C ILE A 38 9.06 -7.83 6.59
N VAL A 39 8.33 -6.91 7.22
CA VAL A 39 7.99 -5.61 6.61
C VAL A 39 9.24 -4.77 6.36
N GLU A 40 10.22 -4.82 7.25
CA GLU A 40 11.49 -4.12 7.04
C GLU A 40 12.28 -4.71 5.87
N ASP A 41 12.35 -6.04 5.77
CA ASP A 41 12.96 -6.73 4.63
C ASP A 41 12.24 -6.38 3.32
N MET A 42 10.90 -6.33 3.32
CA MET A 42 10.12 -5.87 2.15
C MET A 42 10.49 -4.45 1.75
N ALA A 43 10.71 -3.55 2.72
CA ALA A 43 11.08 -2.15 2.46
C ALA A 43 12.48 -2.00 1.84
N ASP A 44 13.37 -2.97 2.07
CA ASP A 44 14.74 -2.98 1.57
C ASP A 44 14.87 -3.77 0.25
N ILE A 45 14.11 -4.84 0.07
CA ILE A 45 14.09 -5.66 -1.14
C ILE A 45 13.34 -4.96 -2.28
N PHE A 46 12.19 -4.35 -2.02
CA PHE A 46 11.30 -3.82 -3.06
C PHE A 46 11.98 -2.82 -4.03
N PRO A 47 12.80 -1.86 -3.58
CA PRO A 47 13.52 -0.94 -4.47
C PRO A 47 14.50 -1.65 -5.41
N GLU A 48 15.09 -2.76 -4.97
CA GLU A 48 16.13 -3.47 -5.72
C GLU A 48 15.58 -4.38 -6.84
N LEU A 49 14.31 -4.78 -6.74
CA LEU A 49 13.62 -5.58 -7.77
C LEU A 49 13.53 -4.84 -9.10
N SER A 50 13.74 -5.55 -10.20
CA SER A 50 13.49 -5.00 -11.55
C SER A 50 12.01 -5.08 -11.92
N PRO A 51 11.48 -4.15 -12.73
CA PRO A 51 12.12 -2.93 -13.22
C PRO A 51 12.18 -1.84 -12.14
N ARG A 52 13.28 -1.08 -12.13
CA ARG A 52 13.49 0.02 -11.18
C ARG A 52 12.88 1.34 -11.67
N ASP A 53 12.74 1.49 -12.98
CA ASP A 53 12.20 2.66 -13.66
C ASP A 53 11.27 2.27 -14.83
N GLY A 54 10.80 3.28 -15.56
CA GLY A 54 9.91 3.10 -16.69
C GLY A 54 8.46 2.79 -16.30
N LYS A 55 7.64 2.55 -17.33
CA LYS A 55 6.18 2.36 -17.20
C LYS A 55 5.78 1.13 -16.37
N ASP A 56 6.67 0.15 -16.25
CA ASP A 56 6.37 -1.12 -15.59
C ASP A 56 6.80 -1.14 -14.12
N ALA A 57 7.63 -0.18 -13.67
CA ALA A 57 8.04 -0.08 -12.27
C ALA A 57 6.84 0.09 -11.32
N ILE A 58 5.78 0.79 -11.76
CA ILE A 58 4.55 0.97 -10.97
C ILE A 58 3.76 -0.33 -10.76
N LEU A 59 4.00 -1.34 -11.60
CA LEU A 59 3.33 -2.64 -11.52
C LEU A 59 3.98 -3.56 -10.50
N LYS A 60 5.17 -3.24 -9.97
CA LYS A 60 5.80 -4.05 -8.93
C LYS A 60 4.95 -4.09 -7.66
N ALA A 61 4.74 -5.29 -7.14
CA ALA A 61 4.13 -5.51 -5.83
C ALA A 61 4.78 -6.71 -5.12
N ILE A 62 5.05 -6.58 -3.82
CA ILE A 62 5.37 -7.72 -2.95
C ILE A 62 4.23 -7.88 -1.95
N VAL A 63 3.80 -9.11 -1.73
CA VAL A 63 2.82 -9.47 -0.71
C VAL A 63 3.43 -10.51 0.23
N ALA A 64 3.38 -10.25 1.53
CA ALA A 64 3.62 -11.25 2.56
C ALA A 64 2.26 -11.73 3.08
N VAL A 65 2.00 -13.03 2.95
CA VAL A 65 0.76 -13.69 3.37
C VAL A 65 1.01 -14.45 4.67
N PHE A 66 0.09 -14.33 5.63
CA PHE A 66 0.20 -14.92 6.96
C PHE A 66 -1.01 -15.83 7.23
N PRO A 67 -1.08 -17.05 6.65
CA PRO A 67 -2.29 -17.88 6.68
C PRO A 67 -2.75 -18.28 8.08
N ASN A 68 -1.82 -18.33 9.04
CA ASN A 68 -2.07 -18.81 10.40
C ASN A 68 -2.34 -17.68 11.41
N ILE A 69 -2.37 -16.42 10.97
CA ILE A 69 -2.73 -15.29 11.82
C ILE A 69 -4.26 -15.20 11.91
N ALA A 70 -4.77 -15.20 13.14
CA ALA A 70 -6.18 -14.94 13.43
C ALA A 70 -6.42 -13.60 14.15
N ASP A 71 -5.38 -13.07 14.80
CA ASP A 71 -5.40 -11.74 15.42
C ASP A 71 -4.93 -10.69 14.40
N PHE A 72 -5.90 -9.99 13.80
CA PHE A 72 -5.63 -8.98 12.77
C PHE A 72 -5.16 -7.64 13.33
N ASP A 73 -5.30 -7.41 14.65
CA ASP A 73 -4.80 -6.18 15.29
C ASP A 73 -3.27 -6.08 15.17
N ILE A 74 -2.58 -7.23 15.10
CA ILE A 74 -1.14 -7.30 14.84
C ILE A 74 -0.82 -6.71 13.45
N ILE A 75 -1.63 -7.02 12.43
CA ILE A 75 -1.42 -6.51 11.08
C ILE A 75 -1.61 -5.00 11.03
N ASP A 76 -2.68 -4.49 11.65
CA ASP A 76 -2.93 -3.04 11.70
C ASP A 76 -1.83 -2.31 12.47
N THR A 77 -1.38 -2.86 13.58
CA THR A 77 -0.28 -2.31 14.39
C THR A 77 1.02 -2.23 13.58
N VAL A 78 1.40 -3.33 12.92
CA VAL A 78 2.63 -3.39 12.11
C VAL A 78 2.52 -2.46 10.90
N GLN A 79 1.36 -2.43 10.24
CA GLN A 79 1.12 -1.54 9.11
C GLN A 79 1.24 -0.07 9.53
N ALA A 80 0.60 0.31 10.63
CA ALA A 80 0.62 1.69 11.13
C ALA A 80 2.04 2.14 11.50
N HIS A 81 2.83 1.29 12.14
CA HIS A 81 4.23 1.56 12.47
C HIS A 81 5.10 1.67 11.21
N GLY A 82 4.97 0.74 10.26
CA GLY A 82 5.78 0.70 9.04
C GLY A 82 5.43 1.78 8.01
N LYS A 83 4.16 2.19 7.93
CA LYS A 83 3.62 3.05 6.85
C LYS A 83 4.46 4.30 6.58
N SER A 84 4.92 4.98 7.62
CA SER A 84 5.72 6.20 7.48
C SER A 84 7.07 5.95 6.78
N LYS A 85 7.72 4.81 7.04
CA LYS A 85 8.99 4.44 6.39
C LYS A 85 8.77 4.19 4.90
N PHE A 86 7.73 3.46 4.53
CA PHE A 86 7.39 3.18 3.13
C PHE A 86 7.08 4.46 2.35
N ILE A 87 6.25 5.34 2.92
CA ILE A 87 5.89 6.62 2.29
C ILE A 87 7.13 7.48 2.02
N LYS A 88 8.05 7.59 2.99
CA LYS A 88 9.31 8.33 2.82
C LYS A 88 10.20 7.77 1.72
N LYS A 89 10.14 6.46 1.47
CA LYS A 89 10.82 5.77 0.36
C LYS A 89 10.03 5.81 -0.96
N GLY A 90 8.88 6.49 -1.03
CA GLY A 90 8.05 6.59 -2.24
C GLY A 90 7.24 5.32 -2.53
N MET A 91 6.93 4.54 -1.49
CA MET A 91 6.15 3.30 -1.55
C MET A 91 4.88 3.43 -0.72
N MET A 92 3.94 2.50 -0.93
CA MET A 92 2.74 2.35 -0.10
C MET A 92 2.77 0.97 0.57
N LEU A 93 2.38 0.92 1.85
CA LEU A 93 2.17 -0.30 2.61
C LEU A 93 0.67 -0.44 2.92
N GLY A 94 0.05 -1.52 2.46
CA GLY A 94 -1.36 -1.83 2.70
C GLY A 94 -1.54 -3.08 3.54
N GLN A 95 -2.57 -3.09 4.36
CA GLN A 95 -3.07 -4.25 5.08
C GLN A 95 -4.26 -4.87 4.35
N PHE A 96 -4.41 -6.19 4.43
CA PHE A 96 -5.60 -6.89 3.99
C PHE A 96 -5.81 -8.10 4.90
N TYR A 97 -7.05 -8.39 5.24
CA TYR A 97 -7.43 -9.56 6.03
C TYR A 97 -8.96 -9.77 5.98
N PRO A 98 -9.47 -10.96 6.34
CA PRO A 98 -10.90 -11.22 6.35
C PRO A 98 -11.66 -10.22 7.22
N GLY A 99 -12.62 -9.51 6.63
CA GLY A 99 -13.45 -8.54 7.34
C GLY A 99 -12.77 -7.20 7.64
N CYS A 100 -11.66 -6.85 6.97
CA CYS A 100 -11.01 -5.56 7.14
C CYS A 100 -11.98 -4.39 6.96
N LEU A 101 -12.06 -3.52 7.96
CA LEU A 101 -13.07 -2.46 8.07
C LEU A 101 -12.69 -1.15 7.35
N GLU A 102 -11.47 -1.06 6.82
CA GLU A 102 -10.99 0.13 6.11
C GLU A 102 -11.92 0.49 4.94
N PRO A 103 -12.48 1.73 4.92
CA PRO A 103 -13.45 2.13 3.92
C PRO A 103 -12.81 2.43 2.56
N GLY A 104 -13.62 2.33 1.52
CA GLY A 104 -13.23 2.78 0.18
C GLY A 104 -13.21 4.31 0.09
N LEU A 105 -12.24 4.85 -0.66
CA LEU A 105 -12.04 6.30 -0.83
C LEU A 105 -13.30 7.10 -1.24
N TRP A 106 -14.22 6.48 -1.98
CA TRP A 106 -15.42 7.13 -2.52
C TRP A 106 -16.72 6.53 -1.99
N ASN A 107 -16.64 5.49 -1.16
CA ASN A 107 -17.80 4.77 -0.65
C ASN A 107 -17.43 4.10 0.67
N ASP A 108 -17.93 4.65 1.77
CA ASP A 108 -17.67 4.18 3.13
C ASP A 108 -18.33 2.84 3.47
N ASP A 109 -19.20 2.31 2.61
CA ASP A 109 -19.78 0.96 2.72
C ASP A 109 -18.98 -0.09 1.92
N PHE A 110 -18.00 0.35 1.14
CA PHE A 110 -17.13 -0.56 0.41
C PHE A 110 -15.89 -0.93 1.23
N ARG A 111 -15.54 -2.21 1.28
CA ARG A 111 -14.38 -2.76 1.99
C ARG A 111 -13.33 -3.26 0.99
N PRO A 112 -12.50 -2.36 0.42
CA PRO A 112 -11.53 -2.74 -0.60
C PRO A 112 -10.38 -3.62 -0.08
N LEU A 113 -10.18 -3.66 1.24
CA LEU A 113 -9.09 -4.39 1.89
C LEU A 113 -9.54 -5.72 2.51
N ASP A 114 -10.83 -6.06 2.37
CA ASP A 114 -11.33 -7.39 2.72
C ASP A 114 -10.73 -8.43 1.77
N ALA A 115 -10.08 -9.44 2.35
CA ALA A 115 -9.35 -10.46 1.60
C ALA A 115 -9.44 -11.82 2.30
N PRO A 116 -9.37 -12.94 1.56
CA PRO A 116 -9.55 -14.27 2.13
C PRO A 116 -8.39 -14.71 3.04
N LEU A 117 -7.24 -14.05 2.96
CA LEU A 117 -6.07 -14.35 3.77
C LEU A 117 -5.47 -13.06 4.34
N PRO A 118 -4.88 -13.09 5.55
CA PRO A 118 -4.20 -11.94 6.12
C PRO A 118 -2.89 -11.68 5.40
N MET A 119 -2.62 -10.42 5.05
CA MET A 119 -1.44 -10.05 4.28
C MET A 119 -1.04 -8.58 4.46
N LEU A 120 0.25 -8.33 4.28
CA LEU A 120 0.82 -6.99 4.10
C LEU A 120 1.38 -6.88 2.68
N ALA A 121 1.06 -5.78 1.99
CA ALA A 121 1.46 -5.55 0.61
C ALA A 121 2.23 -4.25 0.47
N VAL A 122 3.35 -4.29 -0.24
CA VAL A 122 4.05 -3.11 -0.72
C VAL A 122 3.88 -2.95 -2.21
N ARG A 123 3.68 -1.69 -2.64
CA ARG A 123 3.78 -1.28 -4.04
C ARG A 123 4.44 0.09 -4.16
N GLN A 124 4.76 0.48 -5.40
CA GLN A 124 5.16 1.85 -5.70
C GLN A 124 4.02 2.82 -5.40
N MET A 125 4.35 3.99 -4.86
CA MET A 125 3.42 5.11 -4.76
C MET A 125 3.11 5.64 -6.17
N VAL A 126 1.83 5.88 -6.42
CA VAL A 126 1.30 6.47 -7.66
C VAL A 126 0.68 7.84 -7.37
N SER A 127 0.55 8.64 -8.43
CA SER A 127 0.11 10.04 -8.30
C SER A 127 -1.33 10.21 -7.80
N THR A 128 -2.12 9.15 -7.75
CA THR A 128 -3.49 9.17 -7.21
C THR A 128 -3.57 8.77 -5.73
N ASP A 129 -2.44 8.51 -5.07
CA ASP A 129 -2.39 8.13 -3.65
C ASP A 129 -2.54 9.32 -2.70
N TYR A 130 -2.58 10.55 -3.21
CA TYR A 130 -2.65 11.77 -2.40
C TYR A 130 -3.71 11.77 -1.28
N PRO A 131 -4.92 11.17 -1.42
CA PRO A 131 -5.90 11.17 -0.34
C PRO A 131 -5.43 10.43 0.92
N PHE A 132 -4.58 9.42 0.76
CA PHE A 132 -4.04 8.62 1.88
C PHE A 132 -2.88 9.29 2.60
N LEU A 133 -2.36 10.39 2.05
CA LEU A 133 -1.13 11.05 2.48
C LEU A 133 -1.39 12.37 3.20
N THR A 134 -2.65 12.80 3.32
CA THR A 134 -2.99 14.11 3.89
C THR A 134 -3.11 14.10 5.40
N ALA A 135 -3.11 12.93 6.03
CA ALA A 135 -3.18 12.81 7.48
C ALA A 135 -1.92 13.37 8.19
N ARG A 136 -0.79 13.47 7.48
CA ARG A 136 0.48 13.96 8.04
C ARG A 136 1.27 14.78 7.01
N SER A 137 1.85 15.89 7.43
CA SER A 137 2.56 16.80 6.52
C SER A 137 3.82 16.17 5.93
N GLU A 138 4.52 15.30 6.68
CA GLU A 138 5.69 14.58 6.19
C GLU A 138 5.35 13.57 5.08
N TRP A 139 4.13 13.01 5.09
CA TRP A 139 3.66 12.13 4.03
C TRP A 139 3.38 12.91 2.75
N MET A 140 2.73 14.08 2.88
CA MET A 140 2.51 14.98 1.75
C MET A 140 3.83 15.52 1.18
N ALA A 141 4.83 15.82 2.04
CA ALA A 141 6.15 16.23 1.58
C ALA A 141 6.83 15.13 0.74
N ALA A 142 6.74 13.86 1.16
CA ALA A 142 7.26 12.73 0.38
C ALA A 142 6.55 12.56 -0.97
N TYR A 143 5.22 12.76 -1.00
CA TYR A 143 4.43 12.78 -2.24
C TYR A 143 4.89 13.90 -3.19
N LEU A 144 5.01 15.13 -2.69
CA LEU A 144 5.43 16.27 -3.50
C LEU A 144 6.86 16.11 -4.01
N LYS A 145 7.78 15.56 -3.21
CA LYS A 145 9.14 15.24 -3.66
C LYS A 145 9.15 14.29 -4.86
N ARG A 146 8.17 13.38 -4.95
CA ARG A 146 8.07 12.38 -6.03
C ARG A 146 7.36 12.91 -7.27
N PHE A 147 6.31 13.71 -7.10
CA PHE A 147 5.42 14.08 -8.20
C PHE A 147 5.48 15.55 -8.59
N ALA A 148 6.17 16.44 -7.87
CA ALA A 148 6.39 17.80 -8.33
C ALA A 148 7.49 17.85 -9.41
N PRO A 149 7.34 18.71 -10.45
CA PRO A 149 6.26 19.66 -10.69
C PRO A 149 5.03 19.07 -11.42
N THR A 150 5.02 17.77 -11.74
CA THR A 150 3.99 17.09 -12.55
C THR A 150 2.77 16.59 -11.75
N VAL A 151 2.49 17.16 -10.57
CA VAL A 151 1.38 16.76 -9.69
C VAL A 151 0.06 16.87 -10.47
N PRO A 152 -0.78 15.82 -10.56
CA PRO A 152 -2.01 15.86 -11.37
C PRO A 152 -2.98 16.95 -10.93
N SER A 153 -3.77 17.50 -11.88
CA SER A 153 -4.75 18.56 -11.60
C SER A 153 -5.74 18.21 -10.45
N PRO A 154 -6.31 16.98 -10.37
CA PRO A 154 -7.17 16.61 -9.25
C PRO A 154 -6.45 16.64 -7.90
N ALA A 155 -5.19 16.19 -7.86
CA ALA A 155 -4.38 16.21 -6.65
C ALA A 155 -4.08 17.65 -6.20
N ARG A 156 -3.74 18.55 -7.14
CA ARG A 156 -3.54 19.98 -6.83
C ARG A 156 -4.80 20.61 -6.25
N ALA A 157 -5.95 20.39 -6.89
CA ALA A 157 -7.24 20.91 -6.40
C ALA A 157 -7.57 20.39 -5.00
N PHE A 158 -7.34 19.09 -4.75
CA PHE A 158 -7.53 18.48 -3.45
C PHE A 158 -6.63 19.09 -2.36
N ILE A 159 -5.34 19.25 -2.64
CA ILE A 159 -4.37 19.84 -1.69
C ILE A 159 -4.79 21.27 -1.34
N VAL A 160 -5.14 22.08 -2.34
CA VAL A 160 -5.60 23.47 -2.13
C VAL A 160 -6.85 23.51 -1.24
N ALA A 161 -7.81 22.62 -1.46
CA ALA A 161 -9.02 22.55 -0.64
C ALA A 161 -8.71 22.22 0.83
N LYS A 162 -7.76 21.31 1.09
CA LYS A 162 -7.34 20.92 2.45
C LYS A 162 -6.53 21.99 3.19
N MET A 163 -5.88 22.92 2.50
CA MET A 163 -5.19 24.04 3.16
C MET A 163 -6.15 25.13 3.66
N ARG A 164 -7.41 25.10 3.23
CA ARG A 164 -8.44 26.09 3.61
C ARG A 164 -9.33 25.62 4.77
N SER A 165 -9.24 24.34 5.16
CA SER A 165 -9.96 23.72 6.27
C SER A 165 -9.09 23.70 7.52
#